data_AF-A0A2V5UE97-F1
#
_entry.id   AF-A0A2V5UE97-F1
#
_cell.length_a   1.000
_cell.length_b   1.000
_cell.length_c   1.000
_cell.angle_alpha   90.00
_cell.angle_beta   90.00
_cell.angle_gamma   90.00
#
_symmetry.space_group_name_H-M   'P 1'
#
loop_
_entity.id
_entity.type
_entity.pdbx_description
1 polymer ?
#
loop_
_entity_poly.entity_id
_entity_poly.type
_entity_poly.pdbx_seq_one_letter_code
_entity_poly.pdbx_strand_id
1 'polypeptide(L)' 'MKLPRDVSGADLAKRLGRLGYKITRQTGSHLRLSTSEHGQHHVTIPNHDPLKVGTLAGILGDVAAHFEISREELIQRLFG' A
#
# COMPACT_ATOMS: atom_id res chain seq x y z
N MET A 1 -8.54 4.24 13.82
CA MET A 1 -8.82 2.78 13.68
C MET A 1 -7.54 2.01 14.00
N LYS A 2 -7.59 0.79 14.57
CA LYS A 2 -6.38 -0.06 14.70
C LYS A 2 -6.05 -0.65 13.33
N LEU A 3 -4.76 -0.63 12.95
CA LEU A 3 -4.32 -1.31 11.72
C LEU A 3 -4.46 -2.83 11.87
N PRO A 4 -4.90 -3.54 10.82
CA PRO A 4 -4.81 -5.00 10.77
C PRO A 4 -3.35 -5.45 10.90
N ARG A 5 -3.11 -6.56 11.61
CA ARG A 5 -1.76 -7.05 11.96
C ARG A 5 -1.32 -8.23 11.11
N ASP A 6 -2.21 -8.72 10.25
CA ASP A 6 -2.17 -9.94 9.46
C ASP A 6 -2.26 -9.65 7.96
N VAL A 7 -1.78 -8.47 7.53
CA VAL A 7 -1.74 -8.09 6.11
C VAL A 7 -0.42 -8.52 5.50
N SER A 8 -0.47 -9.40 4.49
CA SER A 8 0.69 -9.75 3.68
C SER A 8 1.03 -8.67 2.66
N GLY A 9 2.27 -8.64 2.17
CA GLY A 9 2.69 -7.72 1.12
C GLY A 9 1.90 -7.88 -0.18
N ALA A 10 1.56 -9.13 -0.55
CA ALA A 10 0.72 -9.43 -1.70
C ALA A 10 -0.72 -8.95 -1.51
N ASP A 11 -1.30 -9.11 -0.32
CA ASP A 11 -2.65 -8.60 -0.03
C ASP A 11 -2.70 -7.08 -0.09
N LEU A 12 -1.71 -6.40 0.50
CA LEU A 12 -1.61 -4.94 0.39
C LEU A 12 -1.47 -4.48 -1.06
N ALA A 13 -0.60 -5.12 -1.84
CA ALA A 13 -0.40 -4.80 -3.25
C ALA A 13 -1.70 -4.94 -4.06
N LYS A 14 -2.46 -6.00 -3.82
CA LYS A 14 -3.76 -6.23 -4.45
C LYS A 14 -4.78 -5.15 -4.07
N ARG A 15 -4.86 -4.79 -2.78
CA ARG A 15 -5.78 -3.75 -2.30
C ARG A 15 -5.45 -2.37 -2.86
N LEU A 16 -4.17 -2.01 -2.95
CA LEU A 16 -3.74 -0.76 -3.58
C LEU A 16 -4.12 -0.68 -5.07
N GLY A 17 -4.40 -1.81 -5.71
CA GLY A 17 -5.00 -1.84 -7.05
C GLY A 17 -6.34 -1.10 -7.14
N ARG A 18 -7.07 -0.93 -6.03
CA ARG A 18 -8.29 -0.09 -5.96
C ARG A 18 -8.00 1.41 -6.18
N LEU A 19 -6.75 1.84 -6.08
CA LEU A 19 -6.26 3.21 -6.24
C LEU A 19 -5.34 3.33 -7.49
N GLY A 20 -5.54 2.44 -8.47
CA GLY A 20 -4.80 2.46 -9.73
C GLY A 20 -3.36 1.96 -9.66
N TYR A 21 -2.87 1.55 -8.48
CA TYR A 21 -1.51 1.00 -8.37
C TYR A 21 -1.39 -0.34 -9.09
N LYS A 22 -0.34 -0.48 -9.90
CA LYS A 22 0.01 -1.71 -10.60
C LYS A 22 1.42 -2.11 -10.23
N ILE A 23 1.67 -3.41 -10.09
CA ILE A 23 3.03 -3.94 -9.92
C ILE A 23 3.79 -3.68 -11.22
N THR A 24 4.84 -2.87 -11.16
CA THR A 24 5.68 -2.54 -12.33
C THR A 24 7.01 -3.26 -12.33
N ARG A 25 7.48 -3.73 -11.16
CA ARG A 25 8.71 -4.50 -11.03
C ARG A 25 8.69 -5.34 -9.77
N GLN A 26 9.37 -6.49 -9.81
CA GLN A 26 9.76 -7.24 -8.61
C GLN A 26 11.27 -7.43 -8.60
N THR A 27 11.90 -7.30 -7.44
CA THR A 27 13.32 -7.61 -7.24
C THR A 27 13.51 -8.27 -5.89
N GLY A 28 13.92 -9.54 -5.91
CA GLY A 28 13.89 -10.40 -4.74
C GLY A 28 12.49 -10.44 -4.12
N SER A 29 12.41 -10.24 -2.81
CA SER A 29 11.16 -10.20 -2.06
C SER A 29 10.46 -8.83 -2.10
N HIS A 30 10.86 -7.86 -2.94
CA HIS A 30 10.22 -6.54 -2.96
C HIS A 30 9.43 -6.29 -4.25
N LEU A 31 8.20 -5.81 -4.09
CA LEU A 31 7.30 -5.39 -5.16
C LEU A 31 7.35 -3.86 -5.30
N ARG A 32 7.58 -3.37 -6.51
CA ARG A 32 7.41 -1.96 -6.86
C ARG A 32 6.03 -1.80 -7.49
N LEU A 33 5.21 -0.94 -6.90
CA LEU A 33 3.93 -0.56 -7.46
C LEU A 33 3.99 0.88 -7.95
N SER A 34 3.27 1.20 -9.02
CA SER A 34 3.16 2.54 -9.58
C SER A 34 1.72 2.87 -9.93
N THR A 35 1.31 4.11 -9.69
CA THR A 35 0.05 4.69 -10.17
C THR A 35 0.34 5.99 -10.91
N SER A 36 -0.55 6.36 -11.83
CA SER A 36 -0.60 7.69 -12.44
C SER A 36 -1.83 8.50 -12.00
N GLU A 37 -2.65 7.93 -11.12
CA GLU A 37 -3.79 8.65 -10.53
C GLU A 37 -3.28 9.75 -9.61
N HIS A 38 -3.83 10.96 -9.78
CA HIS A 38 -3.40 12.16 -9.04
C HIS A 38 -1.89 12.48 -9.22
N GLY A 39 -1.31 12.08 -10.35
CA GLY A 39 0.12 12.21 -10.63
C GLY A 39 0.86 10.88 -10.53
N GLN A 40 2.15 10.88 -10.89
CA GLN A 40 2.96 9.68 -10.80
C GLN A 40 3.39 9.43 -9.36
N HIS A 41 3.11 8.23 -8.85
CA HIS A 41 3.55 7.82 -7.53
C HIS A 41 4.01 6.37 -7.52
N HIS A 42 4.98 6.08 -6.66
CA HIS A 42 5.61 4.78 -6.57
C HIS A 42 5.78 4.34 -5.13
N VAL A 43 5.34 3.12 -4.82
CA VAL A 43 5.54 2.51 -3.51
C VAL A 43 6.28 1.19 -3.64
N THR A 44 7.12 0.88 -2.64
CA THR A 44 7.83 -0.40 -2.56
C THR A 44 7.31 -1.20 -1.37
N ILE A 45 6.87 -2.42 -1.62
CA ILE A 45 6.24 -3.29 -0.63
C ILE A 45 7.08 -4.57 -0.48
N PRO A 46 7.56 -4.91 0.73
CA PRO A 46 8.10 -6.24 0.99
C PRO A 46 7.01 -7.30 0.85
N ASN A 47 7.24 -8.31 0.03
CA ASN A 47 6.36 -9.47 -0.17
C ASN A 47 6.54 -10.48 0.97
N HIS A 48 6.30 -10.04 2.21
CA HIS A 48 6.35 -10.84 3.42
C HIS A 48 4.93 -11.10 3.94
N ASP A 49 4.77 -12.17 4.70
CA ASP A 49 3.50 -12.51 5.35
C ASP A 49 3.73 -12.83 6.84
N PRO A 50 3.27 -11.98 7.79
CA PRO A 50 2.68 -10.66 7.57
C PRO A 50 3.73 -9.56 7.36
N LEU A 51 3.28 -8.41 6.85
CA LEU A 51 4.04 -7.17 6.94
C LEU A 51 4.17 -6.73 8.41
N LYS A 52 5.34 -6.20 8.78
CA LYS A 52 5.50 -5.53 10.07
C LYS A 52 4.57 -4.32 10.12
N VAL A 53 3.90 -4.11 11.27
CA VAL A 53 2.94 -3.01 11.46
C VAL A 53 3.55 -1.64 11.13
N GLY A 54 4.81 -1.40 11.49
CA GLY A 54 5.51 -0.15 11.15
C GLY A 54 5.70 0.04 9.65
N THR A 55 6.00 -1.04 8.91
CA THR A 55 6.13 -1.02 7.45
C THR A 55 4.78 -0.74 6.80
N LEU A 56 3.72 -1.45 7.23
CA LEU A 56 2.36 -1.20 6.76
C LEU A 56 1.94 0.25 7.02
N ALA A 57 2.17 0.76 8.24
CA ALA A 57 1.83 2.14 8.60
C ALA A 57 2.59 3.17 7.77
N GLY A 58 3.87 2.93 7.48
CA GLY A 58 4.67 3.80 6.60
C GLY A 58 4.14 3.84 5.18
N ILE A 59 3.85 2.68 4.58
CA ILE A 59 3.30 2.60 3.22
C ILE A 59 1.92 3.28 3.14
N LEU A 60 1.03 3.05 4.11
CA LEU A 60 -0.27 3.71 4.13
C LEU A 60 -0.16 5.22 4.32
N GLY A 61 0.82 5.69 5.11
CA GLY A 61 1.08 7.13 5.27
C GLY A 61 1.50 7.79 3.96
N ASP A 62 2.43 7.15 3.24
CA ASP A 62 2.92 7.60 1.94
C ASP A 62 1.79 7.66 0.89
N VAL A 63 0.99 6.59 0.79
CA VAL A 63 -0.17 6.55 -0.11
C VAL A 63 -1.23 7.59 0.27
N ALA A 64 -1.52 7.76 1.55
CA ALA A 64 -2.51 8.75 2.01
C ALA A 64 -2.07 10.18 1.67
N ALA A 65 -0.77 10.48 1.83
CA ALA A 65 -0.20 11.77 1.47
C ALA A 65 -0.32 12.04 -0.04
N HIS A 66 0.00 11.05 -0.89
CA HIS A 66 -0.13 11.20 -2.35
C HIS A 66 -1.58 11.48 -2.80
N PHE A 67 -2.55 10.80 -2.19
CA PHE A 67 -3.97 10.99 -2.51
C PHE A 67 -4.63 12.16 -1.77
N GLU A 68 -3.89 12.89 -0.93
CA GLU A 68 -4.38 13.99 -0.11
C GLU A 68 -5.60 13.62 0.75
N ILE A 69 -5.63 12.38 1.26
CA ILE A 69 -6.69 11.87 2.13
C ILE A 69 -6.15 11.50 3.51
N SER A 70 -7.04 11.40 4.51
CA SER A 70 -6.65 10.92 5.82
C SER A 70 -6.27 9.44 5.77
N ARG A 71 -5.42 9.01 6.71
CA ARG A 71 -5.05 7.59 6.82
C ARG A 71 -6.25 6.72 7.17
N GLU A 72 -7.18 7.25 7.96
CA GLU A 72 -8.44 6.60 8.32
C GLU A 72 -9.31 6.34 7.09
N GLU A 73 -9.47 7.34 6.23
CA GLU A 73 -10.20 7.22 4.96
C GLU A 73 -9.54 6.18 4.04
N LEU A 74 -8.21 6.23 3.90
CA LEU A 74 -7.48 5.24 3.12
C LEU A 74 -7.71 3.81 3.65
N ILE A 75 -7.63 3.61 4.97
CA ILE A 75 -7.85 2.30 5.58
C ILE A 75 -9.27 1.80 5.28
N GLN A 76 -10.29 2.67 5.35
CA GLN A 76 -11.66 2.30 4.98
C GLN A 76 -11.76 1.87 3.52
N ARG A 77 -11.14 2.60 2.58
CA ARG A 77 -11.17 2.22 1.15
C ARG A 77 -10.48 0.87 0.86
N LEU A 78 -9.42 0.54 1.60
CA LEU A 78 -8.63 -0.66 1.36
C LEU A 78 -9.15 -1.89 2.12
N PHE A 79 -9.71 -1.70 3.32
CA PHE A 79 -10.06 -2.79 4.25
C PHE A 79 -11.53 -2.80 4.69
N GLY A 80 -12.30 -1.77 4.35
CA GLY A 80 -13.76 -1.77 4.43
C GLY A 80 -14.42 -2.48 3.26
#